data_AF-A0A5C5XBW3-F1
#
_entry.id   AF-A0A5C5XBW3-F1
#
_cell.length_a   1.000
_cell.length_b   1.000
_cell.length_c   1.000
_cell.angle_alpha   90.00
_cell.angle_beta   90.00
_cell.angle_gamma   90.00
#
_symmetry.space_group_name_H-M   'P 1'
#
loop_
_entity.id
_entity.type
_entity.pdbx_description
1 polymer ?
#
loop_
_entity_poly.entity_id
_entity_poly.type
_entity_poly.pdbx_seq_one_letter_code
_entity_poly.pdbx_strand_id
1 'polypeptide(L)'
;MPRKKRQRISLHEDGNTIVLDMGPIEIWDGADLALLRETVNRQVEMEKRESISFAMHPVKYVPSGFFGMLLDCFDRGIEIHLLSPNEHVQKMLWFQRFFATKDGENFFLHSGPSEEIPHDQPLPWASEDDHHTWDANESKRPRVPSLYRT
;
A
#
# COMPACT_ATOMS: atom_id res chain seq x y z
N MET A 1 8.00 -4.51 -38.09
CA MET A 1 6.89 -4.99 -37.23
C MET A 1 6.73 -4.03 -36.06
N PRO A 2 5.55 -3.43 -35.83
CA PRO A 2 5.38 -2.53 -34.71
C PRO A 2 5.47 -3.34 -33.41
N ARG A 3 6.40 -2.96 -32.53
CA ARG A 3 6.51 -3.53 -31.17
C ARG A 3 5.15 -3.34 -30.49
N LYS A 4 4.39 -4.41 -30.29
CA LYS A 4 3.24 -4.41 -29.37
C LYS A 4 3.77 -3.81 -28.06
N LYS A 5 3.29 -2.63 -27.68
CA LYS A 5 3.51 -2.05 -26.36
C LYS A 5 3.11 -3.16 -25.38
N ARG A 6 4.08 -3.78 -24.72
CA ARG A 6 3.82 -4.76 -23.67
C ARG A 6 3.04 -4.00 -22.61
N GLN A 7 1.71 -4.19 -22.58
CA GLN A 7 0.92 -3.73 -21.46
C GLN A 7 1.52 -4.43 -20.23
N ARG A 8 2.17 -3.65 -19.36
CA ARG A 8 2.79 -4.17 -18.14
C ARG A 8 1.74 -4.61 -17.12
N ILE A 9 0.49 -4.16 -17.28
CA ILE A 9 -0.66 -4.55 -16.46
C ILE A 9 -1.63 -5.34 -17.33
N SER A 10 -1.96 -6.55 -16.88
CA SER A 10 -3.06 -7.34 -17.38
C SER A 10 -4.29 -7.10 -16.52
N LEU A 11 -5.44 -6.93 -17.16
CA LEU A 11 -6.73 -6.78 -16.51
C LEU A 11 -7.54 -8.04 -16.76
N HIS A 12 -8.10 -8.63 -15.71
CA HIS A 12 -9.03 -9.74 -15.83
C HIS A 12 -10.20 -9.54 -14.88
N GLU A 13 -11.40 -9.88 -15.34
CA GLU A 13 -12.60 -9.82 -14.53
C GLU A 13 -12.69 -11.10 -13.68
N ASP A 14 -12.93 -10.93 -12.39
CA ASP A 14 -13.23 -12.02 -11.46
C ASP A 14 -14.52 -11.70 -10.72
N GLY A 15 -15.62 -12.33 -11.12
CA GLY A 15 -16.95 -11.99 -10.62
C GLY A 15 -17.33 -10.53 -10.87
N ASN A 16 -17.47 -9.73 -9.80
CA ASN A 16 -17.82 -8.30 -9.87
C ASN A 16 -16.62 -7.36 -9.72
N THR A 17 -15.40 -7.89 -9.55
CA THR A 17 -14.20 -7.09 -9.36
C THR A 17 -13.30 -7.17 -10.59
N ILE A 18 -12.56 -6.08 -10.85
CA ILE A 18 -11.50 -6.08 -11.84
C ILE A 18 -10.17 -6.33 -11.16
N VAL A 19 -9.45 -7.35 -11.61
CA VAL A 19 -8.15 -7.70 -11.07
C VAL A 19 -7.04 -7.08 -11.93
N LEU A 20 -6.18 -6.29 -11.27
CA LEU A 20 -4.97 -5.72 -11.85
C LEU A 20 -3.79 -6.64 -11.53
N ASP A 21 -3.17 -7.16 -12.58
CA ASP A 21 -2.01 -8.05 -12.48
C ASP A 21 -0.80 -7.46 -13.23
N MET A 22 0.30 -7.22 -12.50
CA MET A 22 1.55 -6.72 -13.07
C MET A 22 2.52 -7.83 -13.52
N GLY A 23 2.05 -9.07 -13.55
CA GLY A 23 2.82 -10.24 -13.91
C GLY A 23 3.95 -10.47 -12.91
N PRO A 24 5.16 -10.89 -13.36
CA PRO A 24 6.22 -11.38 -12.47
C PRO A 24 7.01 -10.26 -11.76
N ILE A 25 6.49 -9.04 -11.67
CA ILE A 25 7.21 -7.91 -11.08
C ILE A 25 7.15 -8.01 -9.56
N GLU A 26 8.30 -8.24 -8.93
CA GLU A 26 8.40 -8.42 -7.47
C GLU A 26 8.56 -7.10 -6.69
N ILE A 27 9.12 -6.07 -7.32
CA ILE A 27 9.38 -4.77 -6.67
C ILE A 27 8.75 -3.71 -7.54
N TRP A 28 7.81 -2.96 -6.98
CA TRP A 28 7.14 -1.89 -7.69
C TRP A 28 7.90 -0.58 -7.48
N ASP A 29 8.14 0.15 -8.55
CA ASP A 29 8.79 1.46 -8.51
C ASP A 29 7.80 2.61 -8.74
N GLY A 30 8.30 3.86 -8.76
CA GLY A 30 7.46 5.03 -9.01
C GLY A 30 6.78 5.04 -10.38
N ALA A 31 7.38 4.44 -11.41
CA ALA A 31 6.78 4.34 -12.73
C ALA A 31 5.67 3.29 -12.77
N ASP A 32 5.85 2.18 -12.05
CA ASP A 32 4.81 1.17 -11.87
C ASP A 32 3.60 1.74 -11.12
N LEU A 33 3.84 2.53 -10.06
CA LEU A 33 2.76 3.22 -9.35
C LEU A 33 2.02 4.24 -10.21
N ALA A 34 2.74 5.00 -11.05
CA ALA A 34 2.10 5.92 -11.98
C ALA A 34 1.18 5.18 -12.97
N LEU A 35 1.64 4.04 -13.49
CA LEU A 35 0.86 3.21 -14.40
C LEU A 35 -0.35 2.55 -13.72
N LEU A 36 -0.19 2.07 -12.47
CA LEU A 36 -1.29 1.58 -11.66
C LEU A 36 -2.32 2.67 -11.42
N ARG A 37 -1.90 3.87 -11.01
CA ARG A 37 -2.79 5.00 -10.75
C ARG A 37 -3.60 5.39 -11.98
N GLU A 38 -2.96 5.49 -13.15
CA GLU A 38 -3.65 5.74 -14.41
C GLU A 38 -4.68 4.65 -14.72
N THR A 39 -4.31 3.39 -14.52
CA THR A 39 -5.19 2.24 -14.80
C THR A 39 -6.38 2.20 -13.84
N VAL A 40 -6.15 2.38 -12.55
CA VAL A 40 -7.18 2.45 -11.51
C VAL A 40 -8.14 3.60 -11.79
N ASN A 41 -7.62 4.81 -12.05
CA ASN A 41 -8.48 5.96 -12.38
C ASN A 41 -9.35 5.68 -13.61
N ARG A 42 -8.81 5.01 -14.64
CA ARG A 42 -9.61 4.60 -15.80
C ARG A 42 -10.75 3.64 -15.39
N GLN A 43 -10.47 2.64 -14.56
CA GLN A 43 -11.48 1.69 -14.11
C GLN A 43 -12.57 2.34 -13.24
N VAL A 44 -12.19 3.25 -12.34
CA VAL A 44 -13.13 3.95 -11.45
C VAL A 44 -13.95 4.98 -12.20
N GLU A 45 -13.32 5.83 -13.00
CA GLU A 45 -13.98 7.02 -13.57
C GLU A 45 -14.68 6.74 -14.89
N MET A 46 -14.06 5.95 -15.77
CA MET A 46 -14.64 5.66 -17.09
C MET A 46 -15.54 4.43 -17.06
N GLU A 47 -15.11 3.37 -16.38
CA GLU A 47 -15.84 2.10 -16.34
C GLU A 47 -16.78 1.97 -15.14
N LYS A 48 -16.76 2.95 -14.22
CA LYS A 48 -17.62 3.00 -13.02
C LYS A 48 -17.56 1.73 -12.19
N ARG A 49 -16.37 1.11 -12.10
CA ARG A 49 -16.16 -0.07 -11.26
C ARG A 49 -16.24 0.33 -9.79
N GLU A 50 -17.02 -0.42 -9.02
CA GLU A 50 -17.18 -0.23 -7.57
C GLU A 50 -16.21 -1.08 -6.75
N SER A 51 -15.53 -2.04 -7.38
CA SER A 51 -14.57 -2.94 -6.73
C SER A 51 -13.34 -3.17 -7.61
N ILE A 52 -12.17 -3.11 -6.98
CA ILE A 52 -10.85 -3.30 -7.61
C ILE A 52 -10.01 -4.27 -6.77
N SER A 53 -9.38 -5.22 -7.46
CA SER A 53 -8.49 -6.21 -6.87
C SER A 53 -7.09 -6.09 -7.44
N PHE A 54 -6.07 -6.39 -6.64
CA PHE A 54 -4.67 -6.41 -7.07
C PHE A 54 -4.07 -7.80 -6.85
N ALA A 55 -3.46 -8.37 -7.89
CA ALA A 55 -2.71 -9.61 -7.77
C ALA A 55 -1.34 -9.33 -7.12
N MET A 56 -1.12 -9.91 -5.94
CA MET A 56 0.05 -9.62 -5.10
C MET A 56 1.03 -10.79 -4.97
N HIS A 57 0.74 -11.94 -5.59
CA HIS A 57 1.52 -13.17 -5.44
C HIS A 57 3.05 -13.02 -5.63
N PRO A 58 3.56 -12.34 -6.68
CA PRO A 58 5.00 -12.18 -6.87
C PRO A 58 5.59 -11.00 -6.07
N VAL A 59 4.76 -10.14 -5.48
CA VAL A 59 5.15 -8.82 -5.00
C VAL A 59 5.82 -8.91 -3.63
N LYS A 60 7.11 -8.60 -3.56
CA LYS A 60 7.91 -8.56 -2.33
C LYS A 60 7.97 -7.19 -1.70
N TYR A 61 7.97 -6.13 -2.49
CA TYR A 61 8.08 -4.77 -1.96
C TYR A 61 7.20 -3.79 -2.72
N VAL A 62 6.52 -2.95 -1.96
CA VAL A 62 5.65 -1.92 -2.51
C VAL A 62 5.97 -0.57 -1.85
N PRO A 63 6.16 0.51 -2.62
CA PRO A 63 6.38 1.83 -2.05
C PRO A 63 5.14 2.33 -1.31
N SER A 64 5.33 3.15 -0.28
CA SER A 64 4.25 3.73 0.53
C SER A 64 3.20 4.48 -0.31
N GLY A 65 3.60 5.02 -1.46
CA GLY A 65 2.70 5.68 -2.41
C GLY A 65 1.60 4.78 -3.00
N PHE A 66 1.80 3.46 -3.03
CA PHE A 66 0.74 2.51 -3.41
C PHE A 66 -0.41 2.55 -2.41
N PHE A 67 -0.06 2.49 -1.12
CA PHE A 67 -1.05 2.46 -0.05
C PHE A 67 -1.88 3.75 -0.03
N GLY A 68 -1.23 4.92 -0.22
CA GLY A 68 -1.96 6.18 -0.37
C GLY A 68 -2.95 6.15 -1.54
N MET A 69 -2.58 5.56 -2.68
CA MET A 69 -3.48 5.39 -3.82
C MET A 69 -4.68 4.49 -3.50
N LEU A 70 -4.51 3.43 -2.69
CA LEU A 70 -5.62 2.56 -2.28
C LEU A 70 -6.60 3.31 -1.36
N LEU A 71 -6.08 4.06 -0.39
CA LEU A 71 -6.89 4.91 0.48
C LEU A 71 -7.66 5.96 -0.32
N ASP A 72 -7.01 6.64 -1.27
CA ASP A 72 -7.66 7.61 -2.16
C ASP A 72 -8.89 6.98 -2.87
N CYS A 73 -8.78 5.71 -3.30
CA CYS A 73 -9.89 5.02 -3.97
C CYS A 73 -10.98 4.60 -2.99
N PHE A 74 -10.58 4.14 -1.82
CA PHE A 74 -11.50 3.68 -0.79
C PHE A 74 -12.30 4.83 -0.16
N ASP A 75 -11.69 6.00 0.00
CA ASP A 75 -12.38 7.24 0.41
C ASP A 75 -13.43 7.69 -0.63
N ARG A 76 -13.27 7.27 -1.90
CA ARG A 76 -14.27 7.46 -2.96
C ARG A 76 -15.36 6.38 -2.97
N GLY A 77 -15.33 5.45 -2.03
CA GLY A 77 -16.30 4.35 -1.90
C GLY A 77 -16.00 3.13 -2.76
N ILE A 78 -14.77 2.99 -3.27
CA ILE A 78 -14.37 1.82 -4.08
C ILE A 78 -13.86 0.72 -3.15
N GLU A 79 -14.41 -0.49 -3.29
CA GLU A 79 -13.94 -1.66 -2.56
C GLU A 79 -12.56 -2.09 -3.09
N ILE A 80 -11.60 -2.27 -2.18
CA ILE A 80 -10.23 -2.66 -2.52
C ILE A 80 -9.90 -4.03 -1.95
N HIS A 81 -9.41 -4.92 -2.82
CA HIS A 81 -8.95 -6.25 -2.44
C HIS A 81 -7.50 -6.51 -2.86
N LEU A 82 -6.76 -7.24 -2.03
CA LEU A 82 -5.43 -7.76 -2.35
C LEU A 82 -5.49 -9.28 -2.39
N LEU A 83 -5.10 -9.86 -3.52
CA LEU A 83 -5.14 -11.29 -3.79
C LEU A 83 -3.76 -11.92 -3.55
N SER A 84 -3.70 -12.88 -2.64
CA SER A 84 -2.51 -13.66 -2.29
C SER A 84 -1.24 -12.81 -2.04
N PRO A 85 -1.27 -11.77 -1.19
CA PRO A 85 -0.06 -11.06 -0.80
C PRO A 85 0.88 -12.01 -0.07
N ASN A 86 2.18 -11.91 -0.34
CA ASN A 86 3.15 -12.75 0.37
C ASN A 86 3.31 -12.32 1.85
N GLU A 87 3.94 -13.17 2.64
CA GLU A 87 4.14 -12.91 4.07
C GLU A 87 4.88 -11.60 4.37
N HIS A 88 5.79 -11.17 3.50
CA HIS A 88 6.55 -9.95 3.72
C HIS A 88 5.64 -8.72 3.61
N VAL A 89 4.80 -8.65 2.58
CA VAL A 89 3.80 -7.59 2.41
C VAL A 89 2.79 -7.64 3.57
N GLN A 90 2.36 -8.83 3.99
CA GLN A 90 1.44 -8.97 5.14
C GLN A 90 2.04 -8.48 6.47
N LYS A 91 3.37 -8.56 6.64
CA LYS A 91 4.08 -8.08 7.84
C LYS A 91 4.31 -6.56 7.84
N MET A 92 3.99 -5.85 6.76
CA MET A 92 4.14 -4.40 6.71
C MET A 92 3.10 -3.72 7.61
N LEU A 93 3.51 -2.68 8.35
CA LEU A 93 2.66 -1.98 9.34
C LEU A 93 1.34 -1.46 8.74
N TRP A 94 1.39 -0.92 7.52
CA TRP A 94 0.18 -0.44 6.85
C TRP A 94 -0.74 -1.62 6.48
N PHE A 95 -0.19 -2.78 6.13
CA PHE A 95 -1.01 -3.95 5.80
C PHE A 95 -1.78 -4.40 7.04
N GLN A 96 -1.07 -4.61 8.14
CA GLN A 96 -1.65 -5.07 9.41
C GLN A 96 -2.71 -4.12 9.98
N ARG A 97 -2.59 -2.82 9.70
CA ARG A 97 -3.51 -1.80 10.23
C ARG A 97 -4.80 -1.66 9.45
N PHE A 98 -4.73 -1.87 8.14
CA PHE A 98 -5.79 -1.46 7.22
C PHE A 98 -6.38 -2.62 6.39
N PHE A 99 -5.77 -3.80 6.44
CA PHE A 99 -6.26 -4.98 5.75
C PHE A 99 -6.71 -6.06 6.73
N ALA A 100 -7.92 -6.56 6.48
CA ALA A 100 -8.45 -7.73 7.16
C ALA A 100 -8.53 -8.91 6.17
N THR A 101 -8.30 -10.11 6.69
CA THR A 101 -8.37 -11.34 5.90
C THR A 101 -9.82 -11.83 5.79
N LYS A 102 -10.20 -12.33 4.61
CA LYS A 102 -11.52 -12.95 4.36
C LYS A 102 -11.46 -14.47 4.44
N ASP A 103 -10.43 -15.08 3.87
CA ASP A 103 -10.27 -16.53 3.70
C ASP A 103 -8.79 -16.99 3.77
N GLY A 104 -7.90 -16.15 4.29
CA GLY A 104 -6.46 -16.41 4.41
C GLY A 104 -5.63 -15.98 3.19
N GLU A 105 -6.23 -15.96 2.00
CA GLU A 105 -5.55 -15.58 0.75
C GLU A 105 -6.01 -14.22 0.22
N ASN A 106 -7.25 -13.83 0.50
CA ASN A 106 -7.85 -12.58 0.07
C ASN A 106 -8.00 -11.60 1.23
N PHE A 107 -7.55 -10.37 0.99
CA PHE A 107 -7.54 -9.31 1.98
C PHE A 107 -8.33 -8.12 1.47
N PHE A 108 -9.10 -7.48 2.33
CA PHE A 108 -9.88 -6.29 1.98
C PHE A 108 -9.44 -5.09 2.81
N LEU A 109 -9.39 -3.93 2.18
CA LEU A 109 -9.08 -2.68 2.85
C LEU A 109 -10.31 -2.24 3.68
N HIS A 110 -10.09 -1.76 4.91
CA HIS A 110 -11.15 -1.24 5.76
C HIS A 110 -10.83 0.13 6.39
N SER A 111 -11.88 0.91 6.63
CA SER A 111 -11.84 2.22 7.30
C SER A 111 -11.82 2.00 8.80
N GLY A 112 -10.66 1.71 9.37
CA GLY A 112 -10.52 1.72 10.82
C GLY A 112 -9.14 1.30 11.27
N PRO A 113 -8.59 1.89 12.36
CA PRO A 113 -7.46 1.27 13.03
C PRO A 113 -7.93 -0.10 13.53
N SER A 114 -7.40 -1.18 12.95
CA SER A 114 -7.58 -2.52 13.53
C SER A 114 -6.84 -2.54 14.87
N GLU A 115 -7.57 -2.26 15.94
CA GLU A 115 -7.16 -2.25 17.35
C GLU A 115 -6.01 -1.31 17.75
N GLU A 116 -6.13 -0.75 18.95
CA GLU A 116 -5.10 0.07 19.60
C GLU A 116 -3.81 -0.76 19.72
N ILE A 117 -2.80 -0.46 18.91
CA ILE A 117 -1.46 -0.97 19.17
C ILE A 117 -1.02 -0.36 20.51
N PRO A 118 -0.76 -1.16 21.56
CA PRO A 118 -0.17 -0.62 22.78
C PRO A 118 1.14 0.07 22.40
N HIS A 119 1.23 1.37 22.66
CA HIS A 119 2.41 2.19 22.37
C HIS A 119 3.70 1.67 23.05
N ASP A 120 3.57 0.72 23.96
CA ASP A 120 4.64 0.12 24.76
C ASP A 120 5.18 -1.21 24.21
N GLN A 121 4.67 -1.72 23.10
CA GLN A 121 5.26 -2.92 22.48
C GLN A 121 6.33 -2.55 21.45
N PRO A 122 7.56 -3.08 21.58
CA PRO A 122 8.58 -2.93 20.55
C PRO A 122 8.03 -3.50 19.25
N LEU A 123 8.18 -2.73 18.17
CA LEU A 123 7.71 -3.13 16.85
C LEU A 123 8.37 -4.47 16.46
N PRO A 124 7.66 -5.41 15.83
CA PRO A 124 8.21 -6.74 15.51
C PRO A 124 9.47 -6.74 14.63
N TRP A 125 9.77 -5.60 14.01
CA TRP A 125 10.93 -5.36 13.15
C TRP A 125 11.98 -4.45 13.78
N ALA A 126 11.73 -3.91 14.98
CA ALA A 126 12.76 -3.32 15.81
C ALA A 126 13.62 -4.46 16.34
N SER A 127 14.51 -4.94 15.48
CA SER A 127 15.61 -5.80 15.91
C SER A 127 16.37 -5.03 16.98
N GLU A 128 16.81 -5.67 18.06
CA GLU A 128 17.65 -5.03 19.09
C GLU A 128 18.94 -4.42 18.46
N ASP A 129 19.29 -4.84 17.25
CA ASP A 129 20.40 -4.32 16.43
C ASP A 129 20.12 -2.97 15.70
N ASP A 130 18.85 -2.54 15.54
CA ASP A 130 18.51 -1.25 14.90
C ASP A 130 18.58 -0.05 15.86
N HIS A 131 19.10 -0.25 17.07
CA HIS A 131 19.42 0.84 18.00
C HIS A 131 20.73 1.58 17.67
N HIS A 132 21.35 1.28 16.52
CA HIS A 132 22.51 2.00 16.03
C HIS A 132 22.17 2.93 14.85
N THR A 133 22.06 4.22 15.22
CA THR A 133 22.46 5.39 14.42
C THR A 133 21.39 6.02 13.53
N TRP A 134 20.57 6.90 14.09
CA TRP A 134 20.04 8.06 13.37
C TRP A 134 19.97 9.31 14.28
N ASP A 135 21.13 9.76 14.74
CA ASP A 135 21.28 11.10 15.34
C ASP A 135 22.26 11.96 14.55
N ALA A 136 21.81 12.46 13.39
CA ALA A 136 22.61 13.32 12.52
C ALA A 136 22.10 14.77 12.45
N ASN A 137 21.08 15.15 13.23
CA ASN A 137 20.51 16.50 13.12
C ASN A 137 20.04 17.17 14.41
N GLU A 138 20.35 16.62 15.59
CA GLU A 138 20.02 17.29 16.86
C GLU A 138 20.84 18.57 17.07
N SER A 139 22.07 18.63 16.55
CA SER A 139 22.97 19.79 16.68
C SER A 139 22.59 21.02 15.83
N LYS A 140 21.52 20.97 15.02
CA LYS A 140 21.15 22.07 14.10
C LYS A 140 19.77 22.68 14.35
N ARG A 141 19.02 22.25 15.38
CA ARG A 141 17.74 22.90 15.68
C ARG A 141 17.99 24.28 16.32
N PRO A 142 17.59 25.40 15.69
CA PRO A 142 17.65 26.70 16.34
C PRO A 142 16.73 26.69 17.56
N ARG A 143 17.24 27.14 18.72
CA ARG A 143 16.45 27.31 19.94
C ARG A 143 15.37 28.36 19.70
N VAL A 144 14.13 27.93 19.56
CA VAL A 144 12.96 28.83 19.54
C VAL A 144 12.78 29.43 20.94
N PRO A 145 12.77 30.77 21.11
CA PRO A 145 12.51 31.37 22.42
C PRO A 145 11.06 31.10 22.83
N SER A 146 10.90 30.54 24.04
CA SER A 146 9.61 30.28 24.69
C SER A 146 8.89 31.59 25.00
N LEU A 147 8.03 32.05 24.09
CA LEU A 147 7.12 33.18 24.32
C LEU A 147 5.78 32.70 24.86
N TYR A 148 5.76 32.18 26.09
CA TYR A 148 4.59 32.23 26.97
C TYR A 148 5.05 32.18 28.43
N ARG A 149 4.96 33.33 29.11
CA ARG A 149 4.78 33.38 30.56
C ARG A 149 3.84 34.56 30.84
N THR A 150 2.66 34.22 31.36
CA THR A 150 1.72 35.10 32.06
C THR A 150 2.40 35.97 33.10
#